data_AF-A0A835C1U3-F1
#
_entry.id   AF-A0A835C1U3-F1
#
_cell.length_a   1.000
_cell.length_b   1.000
_cell.length_c   1.000
_cell.angle_alpha   90.00
_cell.angle_beta   90.00
_cell.angle_gamma   90.00
#
_symmetry.space_group_name_H-M   'P 1'
#
loop_
_entity.id
_entity.type
_entity.pdbx_description
1 polymer ?
#
loop_
_entity_poly.entity_id
_entity_poly.type
_entity_poly.pdbx_seq_one_letter_code
_entity_poly.pdbx_strand_id
1 'polypeptide(L)'
;MAGSEYFVLVLISNVGGSGSVKAVWVKGNGTDRMPMSRNWGANWQSLTALAGQSLTFGVTNTDGKTVVVPGVVPTWWKFGQSFTSSVQF
;
A
#
# COMPACT_ATOMS: atom_id res chain seq x y z
N MET A 1 -3.87 -24.11 8.24
CA MET A 1 -3.20 -23.00 7.54
C MET A 1 -3.28 -21.78 8.43
N ALA A 2 -2.25 -21.55 9.25
CA ALA A 2 -2.16 -20.40 10.14
C ALA A 2 -0.99 -19.55 9.66
N GLY A 3 -1.29 -18.38 9.11
CA GLY A 3 -0.31 -17.52 8.47
C GLY A 3 -0.92 -16.17 8.17
N SER A 4 -1.18 -15.41 9.23
CA SER A 4 -1.43 -13.97 9.26
C SER A 4 -2.38 -13.42 8.18
N GLU A 5 -3.67 -13.29 8.50
CA GLU A 5 -4.61 -12.40 7.80
C GLU A 5 -4.20 -10.90 7.88
N TYR A 6 -3.04 -10.61 8.48
CA TYR A 6 -2.60 -9.29 8.94
C TYR A 6 -1.34 -8.78 8.25
N PHE A 7 -0.75 -9.46 7.26
CA PHE A 7 0.56 -9.04 6.71
C PHE A 7 0.52 -8.69 5.23
N VAL A 8 0.25 -7.41 4.92
CA VAL A 8 0.44 -6.88 3.56
C VAL A 8 1.79 -6.15 3.51
N LEU A 9 2.79 -6.77 2.87
CA LEU A 9 4.04 -6.12 2.51
C LEU A 9 3.88 -5.51 1.12
N VAL A 10 3.96 -4.18 1.02
CA VAL A 10 3.89 -3.48 -0.26
C VAL A 10 5.24 -2.87 -0.58
N LEU A 11 5.84 -3.32 -1.67
CA LEU A 11 6.97 -2.64 -2.29
C LEU A 11 6.43 -1.48 -3.12
N ILE A 12 6.60 -0.26 -2.65
CA ILE A 12 6.29 0.94 -3.43
C ILE A 12 7.59 1.38 -4.09
N SER A 13 7.78 0.99 -5.35
CA SER A 13 8.94 1.39 -6.15
C SER A 13 8.52 2.36 -7.25
N ASN A 14 9.48 3.20 -7.66
CA ASN A 14 9.40 4.21 -8.70
C ASN A 14 8.75 5.55 -8.30
N VAL A 15 9.60 6.55 -8.06
CA VAL A 15 9.25 7.96 -8.25
C VAL A 15 10.41 8.60 -9.00
N GLY A 16 10.28 8.77 -10.32
CA GLY A 16 11.05 9.80 -11.01
C GLY A 16 10.57 11.15 -10.50
N GLY A 17 11.46 11.92 -9.85
CA GLY A 17 11.17 13.25 -9.31
C GLY A 17 11.40 13.39 -7.80
N SER A 18 12.27 14.34 -7.44
CA SER A 18 12.61 14.99 -6.15
C SER A 18 12.50 14.31 -4.78
N GLY A 19 11.73 13.26 -4.51
CA GLY A 19 11.33 13.04 -3.12
C GLY A 19 11.01 11.62 -2.72
N SER A 20 11.70 11.14 -1.70
CA SER A 20 11.38 9.90 -1.00
C SER A 20 9.91 9.86 -0.53
N VAL A 21 9.35 8.66 -0.37
CA VAL A 21 8.01 8.50 0.18
C VAL A 21 8.01 8.93 1.65
N LYS A 22 7.21 9.94 2.01
CA LYS A 22 7.08 10.45 3.39
C LYS A 22 6.10 9.63 4.22
N ALA A 23 4.95 9.27 3.64
CA ALA A 23 3.90 8.54 4.33
C ALA A 23 3.10 7.67 3.37
N VAL A 24 2.54 6.58 3.88
CA VAL A 24 1.66 5.68 3.13
C VAL A 24 0.48 5.33 4.02
N TRP A 25 -0.71 5.26 3.42
CA TRP A 25 -1.89 4.64 4.05
C TRP A 25 -2.51 3.61 3.10
N VAL A 26 -3.19 2.63 3.69
CA VAL A 26 -3.96 1.60 2.99
C VAL A 26 -5.41 1.63 3.45
N LYS A 27 -6.33 1.33 2.54
CA LYS A 27 -7.75 1.16 2.80
C LYS A 27 -8.27 -0.05 2.04
N GLY A 28 -8.96 -0.96 2.72
CA GLY A 28 -9.83 -1.95 2.10
C GLY A 28 -11.22 -1.38 1.82
N ASN A 29 -12.01 -2.04 0.98
CA ASN A 29 -13.39 -1.61 0.70
C ASN A 29 -14.30 -1.59 1.95
N GLY A 30 -13.97 -2.35 2.99
CA GLY A 30 -14.67 -2.39 4.28
C GLY A 30 -13.94 -1.70 5.44
N THR A 31 -12.86 -0.96 5.19
CA THR A 31 -12.08 -0.30 6.25
C THR A 31 -11.94 1.21 6.07
N ASP A 32 -11.52 1.89 7.13
CA ASP A 32 -10.99 3.25 7.04
C ASP A 32 -9.57 3.27 6.46
N ARG A 33 -9.06 4.48 6.20
CA ARG A 33 -7.66 4.69 5.84
C ARG A 33 -6.79 4.43 7.07
N MET A 34 -5.87 3.49 6.95
CA MET A 34 -4.96 3.12 8.02
C MET A 34 -3.52 3.44 7.63
N PRO A 35 -2.76 4.13 8.49
CA PRO A 35 -1.36 4.41 8.21
C PRO A 35 -0.56 3.10 8.10
N MET A 36 0.41 3.09 7.20
CA MET A 36 1.38 2.00 7.10
C MET A 36 2.69 2.43 7.75
N SER A 37 3.39 1.46 8.36
CA SER A 37 4.71 1.68 8.95
C SER A 37 5.80 1.32 7.94
N ARG A 38 6.82 2.17 7.81
CA ARG A 38 8.00 1.85 7.02
C ARG A 38 8.83 0.81 7.78
N ASN A 39 9.18 -0.29 7.13
CA ASN A 39 10.02 -1.33 7.73
C ASN A 39 11.50 -1.13 7.33
N TRP A 40 11.84 -1.28 6.04
CA TRP A 40 13.17 -0.97 5.51
C TRP A 40 13.09 -0.48 4.06
N GLY A 41 13.99 0.44 3.68
CA GLY A 41 14.00 0.97 2.31
C GLY A 41 12.63 1.50 1.91
N ALA A 42 12.09 1.00 0.79
CA ALA A 42 10.75 1.36 0.29
C ALA A 42 9.64 0.37 0.69
N ASN A 43 9.89 -0.50 1.68
CA ASN A 43 8.91 -1.47 2.17
C ASN A 43 8.05 -0.85 3.27
N TRP A 44 6.75 -0.90 3.06
CA TRP A 44 5.73 -0.45 4.00
C TRP A 44 4.87 -1.64 4.41
N GLN A 45 4.50 -1.69 5.68
CA GLN A 45 3.67 -2.75 6.26
C GLN A 45 2.43 -2.19 6.93
N SER A 46 1.36 -2.96 6.88
CA SER A 46 0.16 -2.79 7.69
C SER A 46 -0.07 -4.06 8.49
N LEU A 47 -0.62 -3.92 9.70
CA LEU A 47 -1.04 -5.03 10.57
C LEU A 47 -2.57 -5.20 10.58
N THR A 48 -3.25 -4.60 9.60
CA THR A 48 -4.71 -4.62 9.48
C THR A 48 -5.20 -5.86 8.73
N ALA A 49 -6.33 -6.43 9.16
CA ALA A 49 -7.03 -7.47 8.42
C ALA A 49 -7.59 -6.93 7.09
N LEU A 50 -6.90 -7.24 5.99
CA LEU A 50 -7.20 -6.72 4.64
C LEU A 50 -7.49 -7.84 3.62
N ALA A 51 -7.38 -9.10 4.03
CA ALA A 51 -7.68 -10.25 3.19
C ALA A 51 -9.14 -10.21 2.71
N GLY A 52 -9.38 -10.59 1.45
CA GLY A 52 -10.71 -10.57 0.84
C GLY A 52 -11.19 -9.18 0.40
N GLN A 53 -10.42 -8.12 0.63
CA GLN A 53 -10.78 -6.75 0.28
C GLN A 53 -9.99 -6.25 -0.92
N SER A 54 -10.62 -5.41 -1.74
CA SER A 54 -9.87 -4.63 -2.72
C SER A 54 -9.14 -3.49 -2.00
N LEU A 55 -7.85 -3.32 -2.30
CA LEU A 55 -6.99 -2.38 -1.58
C LEU A 55 -6.70 -1.14 -2.39
N THR A 56 -6.89 0.00 -1.74
CA THR A 56 -6.51 1.33 -2.20
C THR A 56 -5.37 1.84 -1.35
N PHE A 57 -4.38 2.46 -1.99
CA PHE A 57 -3.25 3.07 -1.31
C PHE A 57 -3.23 4.57 -1.53
N GLY A 58 -2.79 5.31 -0.53
CA GLY A 58 -2.35 6.70 -0.71
C GLY A 58 -0.89 6.83 -0.34
N VAL A 59 -0.13 7.50 -1.20
CA VAL A 59 1.31 7.70 -1.08
C VAL A 59 1.58 9.18 -1.06
N THR A 60 2.21 9.65 0.00
CA THR A 60 2.61 11.06 0.17
C THR A 60 4.12 11.17 -0.02
N ASN A 61 4.58 12.06 -0.90
CA ASN A 61 6.01 12.34 -1.07
C ASN A 61 6.52 13.38 -0.05
N THR A 62 7.83 13.61 -0.01
CA THR A 62 8.44 14.62 0.88
C THR A 62 7.96 16.04 0.62
N ASP A 63 7.53 16.34 -0.62
CA ASP A 63 6.96 17.64 -1.01
C ASP A 63 5.50 17.81 -0.52
N GLY A 64 4.94 16.81 0.17
CA GLY A 64 3.58 16.82 0.71
C GLY A 64 2.49 16.49 -0.30
N LYS A 65 2.83 16.23 -1.57
CA LYS A 65 1.86 15.77 -2.57
C LYS A 65 1.44 14.34 -2.25
N THR A 66 0.14 14.06 -2.39
CA THR A 66 -0.42 12.73 -2.17
C THR A 66 -1.07 12.22 -3.44
N VAL A 67 -0.71 11.00 -3.82
CA VAL A 67 -1.27 10.27 -4.94
C VAL A 67 -2.09 9.10 -4.39
N VAL A 68 -3.27 8.87 -4.94
CA VAL A 68 -4.16 7.77 -4.54
C VAL A 68 -4.24 6.75 -5.67
N VAL A 69 -3.99 5.49 -5.33
CA VAL A 69 -4.04 4.34 -6.23
C VAL A 69 -5.25 3.47 -5.85
N PRO A 70 -6.43 3.69 -6.46
CA PRO A 70 -7.66 3.01 -6.09
C PRO A 70 -7.67 1.56 -6.57
N GLY A 71 -8.04 0.64 -5.67
CA GLY A 71 -8.37 -0.74 -6.00
C GLY A 71 -7.29 -1.54 -6.75
N VAL A 72 -6.01 -1.17 -6.62
CA VAL A 72 -4.90 -1.81 -7.33
C VAL A 72 -4.73 -3.29 -6.97
N VAL A 73 -5.14 -3.65 -5.75
CA VAL A 73 -5.21 -5.06 -5.33
C VAL A 73 -6.68 -5.50 -5.40
N PRO A 74 -7.02 -6.56 -6.16
CA PRO A 74 -8.38 -7.08 -6.29
C PRO A 74 -8.75 -7.99 -5.12
N THR A 75 -10.04 -8.14 -4.80
CA THR A 75 -10.54 -8.90 -3.62
C THR A 75 -10.06 -10.35 -3.50
N TRP A 76 -9.66 -11.00 -4.61
CA TRP A 76 -9.22 -12.40 -4.66
C TRP A 76 -7.71 -12.59 -4.48
N TRP A 77 -6.98 -11.53 -4.11
CA TRP A 77 -5.54 -11.56 -3.92
C TRP A 77 -5.08 -12.59 -2.86
N LYS A 78 -3.86 -13.07 -3.01
CA LYS A 78 -3.16 -13.97 -2.08
C LYS A 78 -1.78 -13.41 -1.73
N PHE A 79 -1.25 -13.82 -0.57
CA PHE A 79 0.11 -13.48 -0.18
C PHE A 79 1.15 -13.92 -1.22
N GLY A 80 2.21 -13.14 -1.38
CA GLY A 80 3.29 -13.40 -2.34
C GLY A 80 3.02 -12.91 -3.77
N GLN A 81 1.89 -12.25 -4.01
CA GLN A 81 1.58 -11.62 -5.30
C GLN A 81 2.04 -10.15 -5.36
N SER A 82 2.31 -9.68 -6.56
CA SER A 82 2.64 -8.28 -6.84
C SER A 82 1.58 -7.66 -7.74
N PHE A 83 1.23 -6.40 -7.46
CA PHE A 83 0.27 -5.61 -8.22
C PHE A 83 0.91 -4.26 -8.56
N THR A 84 0.66 -3.77 -9.77
CA THR A 84 1.24 -2.52 -10.27
C THR A 84 0.14 -1.58 -10.74
N SER A 85 0.45 -0.28 -10.73
CA SER A 85 -0.41 0.76 -11.27
C SER A 85 0.43 1.75 -12.07
N SER A 86 -0.17 2.41 -13.06
CA SER A 86 0.45 3.47 -13.86
C SER A 86 0.31 4.86 -13.23
N VAL A 87 -0.25 4.94 -12.02
CA VAL A 87 -0.45 6.20 -11.29
C VAL A 87 0.90 6.73 -10.78
N GLN A 88 1.19 8.01 -11.05
CA GLN A 88 2.47 8.68 -10.75
C GLN A 88 2.27 10.05 -10.07
N PHE A 89 3.36 10.63 -9.53
CA PHE A 89 3.41 11.98 -8.95
C PHE A 89 3.51 13.08 -10.01
#